data_AF-A0A537B1R8-F1
#
_entry.id   AF-A0A537B1R8-F1
#
_cell.length_a   1.000
_cell.length_b   1.000
_cell.length_c   1.000
_cell.angle_alpha   90.00
_cell.angle_beta   90.00
_cell.angle_gamma   90.00
#
_symmetry.space_group_name_H-M   'P 1'
#
loop_
_entity.id
_entity.type
_entity.pdbx_description
1 polymer ?
#
loop_
_entity_poly.entity_id
_entity_poly.type
_entity_poly.pdbx_seq_one_letter_code
_entity_poly.pdbx_strand_id
1 'polypeptide(L)' 'MSKPAKTDQPESFEAALAELEKIVASMESGKLTLEQSLAAHKRGLELAQYCQGVLARAQQQVKVLEENTLKNFPGADDDE' A
#
# COMPACT_ATOMS: atom_id res chain seq x y z
N MET A 1 1.77 -24.77 23.94
CA MET A 1 1.76 -24.70 22.45
C MET A 1 0.88 -23.52 22.04
N SER A 2 1.41 -22.30 22.00
CA SER A 2 0.62 -21.11 21.65
C SER A 2 0.75 -20.82 20.15
N LYS A 3 -0.39 -20.94 19.46
CA LYS A 3 -0.61 -20.78 18.02
C LYS A 3 -0.11 -19.40 17.54
N PRO A 4 0.61 -19.30 16.39
CA PRO A 4 1.12 -18.02 15.94
C PRO A 4 -0.07 -17.12 15.58
N ALA A 5 -0.08 -15.90 16.14
CA ALA A 5 -1.03 -14.87 15.79
C ALA A 5 -0.96 -14.62 14.29
N LYS A 6 -2.09 -14.81 13.59
CA LYS A 6 -2.20 -14.44 12.18
C LYS A 6 -1.84 -12.97 12.07
N THR A 7 -0.84 -12.65 11.27
CA THR A 7 -0.48 -11.29 10.90
C THR A 7 -1.71 -10.64 10.30
N ASP A 8 -2.26 -9.63 10.98
CA ASP A 8 -3.44 -8.85 10.58
C ASP A 8 -3.16 -7.94 9.36
N GLN A 9 -2.17 -8.31 8.54
CA GLN A 9 -1.78 -7.56 7.37
C GLN A 9 -2.58 -8.02 6.16
N PRO A 10 -3.06 -7.09 5.32
CA PRO A 10 -3.80 -7.42 4.12
C PRO A 10 -2.95 -8.22 3.14
N GLU A 11 -3.57 -9.21 2.48
CA GLU A 11 -2.90 -10.13 1.55
C GLU A 11 -2.47 -9.43 0.24
N SER A 12 -3.08 -8.30 -0.09
CA SER A 12 -2.79 -7.53 -1.32
C SER A 12 -3.12 -6.05 -1.15
N PHE A 13 -2.63 -5.23 -2.09
CA PHE A 13 -2.99 -3.82 -2.19
C PHE A 13 -4.51 -3.62 -2.33
N GLU A 14 -5.17 -4.36 -3.22
CA GLU A 14 -6.61 -4.25 -3.44
C GLU A 14 -7.41 -4.62 -2.19
N ALA A 15 -6.96 -5.65 -1.46
CA ALA A 15 -7.58 -6.02 -0.19
C ALA A 15 -7.42 -4.92 0.87
N ALA A 16 -6.23 -4.32 0.97
CA ALA A 16 -5.95 -3.23 1.89
C ALA A 16 -6.80 -1.99 1.57
N LEU A 17 -6.92 -1.65 0.29
CA LEU A 17 -7.70 -0.52 -0.18
C LEU A 17 -9.20 -0.72 0.10
N ALA A 18 -9.73 -1.89 -0.25
CA ALA A 18 -11.15 -2.23 0.00
C ALA A 18 -11.49 -2.24 1.49
N GLU A 19 -10.56 -2.62 2.36
CA GLU A 19 -10.74 -2.53 3.82
C GLU A 19 -10.74 -1.07 4.28
N LEU A 20 -9.81 -0.26 3.78
CA LEU A 20 -9.73 1.17 4.11
C LEU A 20 -11.00 1.92 3.70
N GLU A 21 -11.56 1.64 2.52
CA GLU A 21 -12.81 2.22 2.05
C GLU A 21 -13.99 1.88 2.98
N LYS A 22 -14.07 0.64 3.47
CA LYS A 22 -15.12 0.23 4.43
C LYS A 22 -14.98 0.96 5.76
N ILE A 23 -13.75 1.16 6.22
CA ILE A 23 -13.46 1.91 7.44
C ILE A 23 -13.91 3.36 7.28
N VAL A 24 -13.53 4.02 6.19
CA VAL A 24 -13.94 5.40 5.89
C VAL A 24 -15.46 5.50 5.83
N ALA A 25 -16.14 4.61 5.08
CA ALA A 25 -17.59 4.60 5.00
C ALA A 25 -18.27 4.42 6.38
N SER A 26 -17.67 3.62 7.27
CA SER A 26 -18.17 3.42 8.63
C SER A 26 -17.96 4.65 9.51
N MET A 27 -16.85 5.36 9.35
CA MET A 27 -16.57 6.62 10.05
C MET A 27 -17.52 7.73 9.58
N GLU A 28 -17.75 7.84 8.28
CA GLU A 28 -18.66 8.82 7.67
C GLU A 28 -20.13 8.56 8.03
N SER A 29 -20.50 7.32 8.33
CA SER A 29 -21.87 7.01 8.73
C SER A 29 -22.24 7.62 10.10
N GLY A 30 -21.26 8.06 10.89
CA GLY A 30 -21.48 8.69 12.21
C GLY A 30 -22.09 7.78 13.27
N LYS A 31 -22.06 6.45 13.07
CA LYS A 31 -22.69 5.46 13.97
C LYS A 31 -21.69 4.83 14.96
N LEU A 32 -20.41 5.16 14.82
CA LEU A 32 -19.35 4.60 15.66
C LEU A 32 -19.31 5.31 17.01
N THR A 33 -19.09 4.55 18.07
CA THR A 33 -18.71 5.12 19.36
C THR A 33 -17.30 5.74 19.27
N LEU A 34 -16.90 6.49 20.31
CA LEU A 34 -15.56 7.07 20.36
C LEU A 34 -14.46 6.00 20.30
N GLU A 35 -14.61 4.93 21.08
CA GLU A 35 -13.64 3.81 21.08
C GLU A 35 -13.57 3.12 19.71
N GLN A 36 -14.71 2.91 19.06
CA GLN A 36 -14.76 2.35 17.70
C GLN A 36 -14.12 3.29 16.68
N SER A 37 -14.34 4.59 16.80
CA SER A 37 -13.75 5.60 15.93
C SER A 37 -12.23 5.65 16.06
N LEU A 38 -11.71 5.54 17.29
CA LEU A 38 -10.27 5.46 17.54
C LEU A 38 -9.66 4.18 16.95
N ALA A 39 -10.34 3.04 17.12
CA ALA A 39 -9.89 1.77 16.54
C ALA A 39 -9.90 1.81 15.01
N ALA A 40 -10.98 2.32 14.41
CA ALA A 40 -11.12 2.52 12.98
C ALA A 40 -10.02 3.43 12.42
N HIS A 41 -9.73 4.54 13.09
CA HIS A 41 -8.66 5.47 12.70
C HIS A 41 -7.28 4.81 12.76
N LYS A 42 -6.96 4.07 13.83
CA LYS A 42 -5.69 3.36 13.96
C LYS A 42 -5.52 2.34 12.82
N ARG A 43 -6.55 1.54 12.56
CA ARG A 43 -6.53 0.56 11.48
C ARG A 43 -6.40 1.22 10.11
N GLY A 44 -7.12 2.32 9.89
CA GLY A 44 -7.04 3.11 8.66
C GLY A 44 -5.62 3.63 8.40
N LEU A 45 -4.93 4.11 9.43
CA LEU A 45 -3.53 4.53 9.34
C LEU A 45 -2.59 3.37 8.94
N GLU A 46 -2.76 2.20 9.56
CA GLU A 46 -1.96 1.01 9.24
C GLU A 46 -2.15 0.57 7.78
N LEU A 47 -3.40 0.56 7.30
CA LEU A 47 -3.72 0.24 5.91
C LEU A 47 -3.18 1.29 4.93
N ALA A 48 -3.31 2.58 5.25
CA ALA A 48 -2.79 3.66 4.42
C ALA A 48 -1.25 3.57 4.28
N GLN A 49 -0.54 3.29 5.37
CA GLN A 49 0.91 3.07 5.35
C GLN A 49 1.29 1.86 4.50
N TYR A 50 0.54 0.76 4.62
CA TYR A 50 0.76 -0.43 3.78
C TYR A 50 0.59 -0.08 2.29
N CYS A 51 -0.51 0.58 1.91
CA CYS A 51 -0.78 0.98 0.54
C CYS A 51 0.33 1.87 -0.03
N GLN A 52 0.75 2.89 0.72
CA GLN A 52 1.88 3.76 0.33
C GLN A 52 3.16 2.96 0.13
N GLY A 53 3.46 2.01 1.01
CA GLY A 53 4.64 1.15 0.88
C GLY A 53 4.58 0.22 -0.34
N VAL A 54 3.41 -0.28 -0.73
CA VAL A 54 3.25 -1.05 -1.97
C VAL A 54 3.47 -0.15 -3.20
N LEU A 55 2.85 1.03 -3.22
CA LEU A 55 2.99 1.98 -4.33
C LEU A 55 4.44 2.44 -4.51
N ALA A 56 5.15 2.76 -3.42
CA ALA A 56 6.56 3.15 -3.47
C ALA A 56 7.44 2.04 -4.08
N ARG A 57 7.19 0.78 -3.70
CA ARG A 57 7.90 -0.38 -4.27
C ARG A 57 7.60 -0.56 -5.75
N ALA A 58 6.35 -0.37 -6.17
CA ALA A 58 5.96 -0.45 -7.57
C ALA A 58 6.63 0.67 -8.40
N GLN A 59 6.62 1.90 -7.91
CA GLN A 59 7.30 3.04 -8.55
C GLN A 59 8.80 2.80 -8.69
N GLN A 60 9.45 2.25 -7.66
CA GLN A 60 10.87 1.93 -7.72
C GLN A 60 11.18 0.86 -8.78
N GLN A 61 10.33 -0.18 -8.89
CA GLN A 61 10.49 -1.21 -9.91
C GLN A 61 10.36 -0.64 -11.33
N VAL A 62 9.36 0.22 -11.56
CA VAL A 62 9.19 0.91 -12.85
C VAL A 62 10.43 1.72 -13.19
N LYS A 63 10.93 2.53 -12.24
CA LYS A 63 12.13 3.35 -12.46
C LYS A 63 13.36 2.51 -12.85
N VAL A 64 13.59 1.38 -12.18
CA VAL A 64 14.71 0.47 -12.51
C VAL A 64 14.56 -0.12 -13.91
N LEU A 65 13.33 -0.48 -14.31
CA LEU A 65 13.07 -1.00 -15.66
C LEU A 65 13.27 0.07 -16.74
N GLU A 66 12.87 1.31 -16.49
CA GLU A 66 13.10 2.44 -17.40
C GLU A 66 14.59 2.74 -17.54
N GLU A 67 15.33 2.80 -16.43
CA GLU A 67 16.79 2.98 -16.43
C GLU A 67 17.52 1.84 -17.17
N ASN A 68 17.08 0.59 -16.99
CA ASN A 68 17.65 -0.57 -17.68
C ASN A 68 17.34 -0.55 -19.18
N THR A 69 16.11 -0.19 -19.54
CA THR A 69 15.68 -0.03 -20.94
C THR A 69 16.51 1.05 -21.62
N LEU A 70 16.73 2.20 -20.96
CA LEU A 70 17.53 3.30 -21.50
C LEU A 70 19.00 2.90 -21.70
N LYS A 71 19.59 2.13 -20.77
CA LYS A 71 20.97 1.61 -20.89
C LYS A 71 21.13 0.56 -21.99
N ASN A 72 20.06 -0.11 -22.39
CA ASN A 72 20.08 -1.14 -23.43
C ASN A 72 19.70 -0.58 -24.81
N PHE A 73 19.62 0.74 -24.98
CA PHE A 73 19.46 1.36 -26.30
C PHE A 73 20.81 1.39 -27.04
N PRO A 74 20.97 0.67 -28.16
CA PRO A 74 22.24 0.54 -28.89
C PRO A 74 22.53 1.77 -29.79
N GLY A 75 22.30 2.97 -29.28
CA GLY A 75 22.52 4.23 -30.02
C GLY A 75 22.91 5.41 -29.14
N ALA A 76 23.32 5.15 -27.88
CA ALA A 76 23.80 6.19 -26.97
C ALA A 76 25.35 6.26 -26.89
N ASP A 77 26.06 5.39 -27.61
CA ASP A 77 27.53 5.35 -27.67
C ASP A 77 28.10 5.68 -29.08
N ASP A 78 27.30 6.26 -29.99
CA ASP A 78 27.69 6.59 -31.38
C ASP A 78 27.69 8.11 -31.71
N ASP A 79 27.94 8.98 -30.72
CA ASP A 79 28.31 10.39 -30.95
C ASP A 79 29.70 10.65 -30.31
N GLU A 80 30.73 10.46 -31.15
CA GLU A 80 32.14 10.96 -31.15
C GLU A 80 32.89 11.21 -29.82
#